data_AF-A0A2N0KG02-F1
#
_entry.id   AF-A0A2N0KG02-F1
#
_cell.length_a   1.000
_cell.length_b   1.000
_cell.length_c   1.000
_cell.angle_alpha   90.00
_cell.angle_beta   90.00
_cell.angle_gamma   90.00
#
_symmetry.space_group_name_H-M   'P 1'
#
loop_
_entity.id
_entity.type
_entity.pdbx_description
1 polymer ?
#
loop_
_entity_poly.entity_id
_entity_poly.type
_entity_poly.pdbx_seq_one_letter_code
_entity_poly.pdbx_strand_id
1 'polypeptide(L)'
;MSAQTPAPAAPGASRFGRVKLPRNFGPLMLLLVSAIGIGAVFWGAFIAEPQIHVTLFDTGTEDAALETLRADGVIAFAEQNIYVVGLEDGRLRAIDGRVEKTGCKVEFLPNDPRGVARNPFGRTGVLEDRCSGAVWSIAGDAIARTQEPLRTPVISFQVDDAGVRHLMVEVITVGGD
;
A
#
# COMPACT_ATOMS: atom_id res chain seq x y z
N MET A 1 -15.68 33.70 -73.32
CA MET A 1 -16.30 34.41 -72.18
C MET A 1 -15.60 33.91 -70.92
N SER A 2 -14.60 34.64 -70.44
CA SER A 2 -13.76 34.20 -69.32
C SER A 2 -14.38 34.68 -68.01
N ALA A 3 -14.80 33.73 -67.18
CA ALA A 3 -15.30 34.01 -65.84
C ALA A 3 -14.11 34.30 -64.90
N GLN A 4 -14.10 35.49 -64.32
CA GLN A 4 -13.16 35.88 -63.27
C GLN A 4 -13.62 35.23 -61.94
N THR A 5 -12.82 34.28 -61.45
CA THR A 5 -13.00 33.69 -60.12
C THR A 5 -12.54 34.70 -59.05
N PRO A 6 -13.40 35.07 -58.08
CA PRO A 6 -13.03 36.00 -57.02
C PRO A 6 -12.04 35.36 -56.03
N ALA A 7 -11.07 36.15 -55.59
CA ALA A 7 -10.03 35.74 -54.64
C ALA A 7 -10.60 35.49 -53.23
N PRO A 8 -10.06 34.51 -52.47
CA PRO A 8 -10.50 34.22 -51.10
C PRO A 8 -10.14 35.36 -50.14
N ALA A 9 -11.11 35.75 -49.32
CA ALA A 9 -10.97 36.78 -48.30
C ALA A 9 -9.96 36.36 -47.22
N ALA A 10 -9.05 37.26 -46.87
CA ALA A 10 -8.06 37.04 -45.82
C ALA A 10 -8.73 36.80 -44.45
N PRO A 11 -8.22 35.88 -43.61
CA PRO A 11 -8.76 35.64 -42.28
C PRO A 11 -8.68 36.91 -41.44
N GLY A 12 -9.84 37.35 -40.96
CA GLY A 12 -9.99 38.55 -40.15
C GLY A 12 -9.11 38.48 -38.92
N ALA A 13 -8.20 39.46 -38.80
CA ALA A 13 -7.40 39.68 -37.61
C ALA A 13 -8.34 39.82 -36.40
N SER A 14 -8.28 38.83 -35.50
CA SER A 14 -9.02 38.87 -34.24
C SER A 14 -8.57 40.09 -33.44
N ARG A 15 -9.48 41.07 -33.31
CA ARG A 15 -9.29 42.22 -32.42
C ARG A 15 -9.32 41.72 -30.98
N PHE A 16 -8.17 41.34 -30.44
CA PHE A 16 -8.02 41.19 -29.00
C PHE A 16 -8.23 42.58 -28.37
N GLY A 17 -9.42 42.80 -27.82
CA GLY A 17 -9.74 44.02 -27.08
C GLY A 17 -8.75 44.20 -25.94
N ARG A 18 -8.11 45.37 -25.86
CA ARG A 18 -7.23 45.72 -24.74
C ARG A 18 -8.08 45.83 -23.47
N VAL A 19 -8.12 44.77 -22.69
CA VAL A 19 -8.69 44.80 -21.34
C VAL A 19 -7.77 45.68 -20.48
N LYS A 20 -8.29 46.82 -20.02
CA LYS A 20 -7.59 47.68 -19.06
C LYS A 20 -7.65 47.02 -17.69
N LEU A 21 -6.62 46.27 -17.33
CA LEU A 21 -6.47 45.78 -15.97
C LEU A 21 -6.14 46.94 -15.03
N PRO A 22 -6.75 46.99 -13.84
CA PRO A 22 -6.47 48.04 -12.86
C PRO A 22 -5.00 47.96 -12.43
N ARG A 23 -4.38 49.11 -12.19
CA ARG A 23 -2.94 49.25 -11.89
C ARG A 23 -2.48 48.40 -10.69
N ASN A 24 -3.38 48.03 -9.79
CA ASN A 24 -3.10 47.23 -8.59
C ASN A 24 -3.32 45.71 -8.78
N PHE A 25 -3.74 45.27 -9.96
CA PHE A 25 -4.06 43.86 -10.21
C PHE A 25 -2.85 42.94 -10.06
N GLY A 26 -1.68 43.36 -10.54
CA GLY A 26 -0.44 42.58 -10.46
C GLY A 26 -0.04 42.26 -9.02
N PRO A 27 0.14 43.27 -8.14
CA PRO A 27 0.46 43.05 -6.73
C PRO A 27 -0.59 42.20 -5.99
N LEU A 28 -1.88 42.42 -6.27
CA LEU A 28 -2.97 41.66 -5.64
C LEU A 28 -2.91 40.17 -6.01
N MET A 29 -2.67 39.85 -7.28
CA MET A 29 -2.54 38.46 -7.75
C MET A 29 -1.32 37.78 -7.15
N LEU A 30 -0.20 38.48 -7.04
CA LEU A 30 1.00 37.96 -6.36
C LEU A 30 0.68 37.58 -4.91
N LEU A 31 0.00 38.47 -4.18
CA LEU A 31 -0.37 38.24 -2.79
C LEU A 31 -1.33 37.04 -2.63
N LEU A 32 -2.32 36.93 -3.52
CA LEU A 32 -3.26 35.81 -3.53
C LEU A 32 -2.55 34.47 -3.78
N VAL A 33 -1.70 34.40 -4.80
CA VAL A 33 -0.95 33.17 -5.13
C VAL A 33 -0.02 32.79 -3.98
N SER A 34 0.64 33.76 -3.36
CA SER A 34 1.47 33.52 -2.17
C SER A 34 0.64 32.99 -1.00
N ALA A 35 -0.53 33.58 -0.71
CA ALA A 35 -1.40 33.12 0.36
C ALA A 35 -1.91 31.70 0.12
N ILE A 36 -2.29 31.36 -1.11
CA ILE A 36 -2.69 30.00 -1.49
C ILE A 36 -1.52 29.02 -1.34
N GLY A 37 -0.33 29.40 -1.80
CA GLY A 37 0.88 28.57 -1.67
C GLY A 37 1.24 28.29 -0.22
N ILE A 38 1.24 29.31 0.63
CA ILE A 38 1.47 29.16 2.08
C ILE A 38 0.36 28.29 2.69
N GLY A 39 -0.91 28.55 2.35
CA GLY A 39 -2.04 27.77 2.82
C GLY A 39 -1.92 26.28 2.46
N ALA A 40 -1.50 25.96 1.24
CA ALA A 40 -1.29 24.58 0.79
C ALA A 40 -0.17 23.87 1.59
N VAL A 41 0.93 24.57 1.89
CA VAL A 41 2.02 24.01 2.72
C VAL A 41 1.52 23.76 4.15
N PHE A 42 0.83 24.72 4.76
CA PHE A 42 0.26 24.55 6.11
C PHE A 42 -0.79 23.43 6.15
N TRP A 43 -1.65 23.33 5.14
CA TRP A 43 -2.63 22.26 5.06
C TRP A 43 -1.94 20.89 4.96
N GLY A 44 -0.92 20.78 4.11
CA GLY A 44 -0.12 19.56 3.98
C GLY A 44 0.56 19.15 5.28
N ALA A 45 1.17 20.10 5.99
CA ALA A 45 1.96 19.83 7.19
C ALA A 45 1.12 19.51 8.44
N PHE A 46 -0.09 20.08 8.58
CA PHE A 46 -0.82 19.99 9.84
C PHE A 46 -2.17 19.25 9.75
N ILE A 47 -2.75 19.14 8.55
CA ILE A 47 -4.09 18.58 8.38
C ILE A 47 -4.04 17.29 7.57
N ALA A 48 -3.12 17.19 6.61
CA ALA A 48 -3.04 16.05 5.71
C ALA A 48 -2.08 14.94 6.18
N GLU A 49 -1.38 15.09 7.31
CA GLU A 49 -0.50 14.02 7.80
C GLU A 49 -1.35 12.83 8.27
N PRO A 50 -1.29 11.68 7.58
CA PRO A 50 -1.94 10.49 8.09
C PRO A 50 -1.23 10.09 9.37
N GLN A 51 -2.00 9.78 10.42
CA GLN A 51 -1.42 9.29 11.67
C GLN A 51 -0.87 7.89 11.42
N ILE A 52 0.43 7.77 11.20
CA ILE A 52 1.10 6.47 11.06
C ILE A 52 1.25 5.90 12.47
N HIS A 53 0.45 4.89 12.78
CA HIS A 53 0.54 4.13 14.03
C HIS A 53 1.37 2.87 13.77
N VAL A 54 2.54 2.82 14.39
CA VAL A 54 3.45 1.67 14.35
C VAL A 54 3.26 0.87 15.63
N THR A 55 2.77 -0.35 15.52
CA THR A 55 2.60 -1.25 16.66
C THR A 55 3.55 -2.43 16.53
N LEU A 56 4.34 -2.67 17.58
CA LEU A 56 5.15 -3.87 17.73
C LEU A 56 4.30 -4.98 18.35
N PHE A 57 4.15 -6.07 17.63
CA PHE A 57 3.43 -7.25 18.07
C PHE A 57 4.40 -8.36 18.45
N ASP A 58 4.33 -8.83 19.69
CA ASP A 58 5.11 -9.96 20.17
C ASP A 58 4.43 -11.27 19.74
N THR A 59 5.12 -12.05 18.92
CA THR A 59 4.64 -13.34 18.42
C THR A 59 5.04 -14.51 19.32
N GLY A 60 5.73 -14.22 20.43
CA GLY A 60 6.28 -15.17 21.37
C GLY A 60 7.79 -15.38 21.21
N THR A 61 8.31 -16.35 21.96
CA THR A 61 9.74 -16.68 21.96
C THR A 61 10.19 -17.19 20.59
N GLU A 62 11.41 -16.83 20.18
CA GLU A 62 12.01 -17.29 18.91
C GLU A 62 11.97 -18.81 18.79
N ASP A 63 12.32 -19.54 19.85
CA ASP A 63 12.38 -21.00 19.84
C ASP A 63 11.02 -21.64 19.56
N ALA A 64 9.97 -21.19 20.24
CA ALA A 64 8.60 -21.68 20.02
C ALA A 64 8.11 -21.35 18.60
N ALA A 65 8.40 -20.14 18.11
CA ALA A 65 8.03 -19.76 16.74
C ALA A 65 8.74 -20.64 15.70
N LEU A 66 10.03 -20.88 15.86
CA LEU A 66 10.80 -21.74 14.95
C LEU A 66 10.32 -23.20 15.00
N GLU A 67 9.92 -23.70 16.17
CA GLU A 67 9.35 -25.04 16.31
C GLU A 67 8.03 -25.17 15.53
N THR A 68 7.09 -24.25 15.72
CA THR A 68 5.81 -24.26 14.99
C THR A 68 6.02 -24.11 13.49
N LEU A 69 6.92 -23.22 13.06
CA LEU A 69 7.21 -23.03 11.63
C LEU A 69 7.83 -24.27 10.97
N ARG A 70 8.61 -25.08 11.70
CA ARG A 70 9.13 -26.34 11.16
C ARG A 70 8.01 -27.36 10.92
N ALA A 71 7.06 -27.45 11.86
CA ALA A 71 5.92 -28.34 11.76
C ALA A 71 4.95 -27.88 10.66
N ASP A 72 4.36 -26.71 10.82
CA ASP A 72 3.21 -26.27 10.04
C ASP A 72 3.59 -25.37 8.85
N GLY A 73 4.78 -24.75 8.88
CA GLY A 73 5.25 -23.81 7.85
C GLY A 73 4.70 -22.39 8.00
N VAL A 74 3.66 -22.20 8.80
CA VAL A 74 3.01 -20.91 9.04
C VAL A 74 2.50 -20.82 10.48
N ILE A 75 2.62 -19.63 11.07
CA ILE A 75 1.96 -19.26 12.34
C ILE A 75 0.93 -18.18 12.02
N ALA A 76 -0.33 -18.43 12.39
CA ALA A 76 -1.43 -17.50 12.14
C ALA A 76 -1.83 -16.75 13.42
N PHE A 77 -1.77 -15.43 13.37
CA PHE A 77 -2.23 -14.51 14.41
C PHE A 77 -3.55 -13.87 13.95
N ALA A 78 -4.65 -14.60 14.13
CA ALA A 78 -5.95 -14.27 13.53
C ALA A 78 -6.52 -12.92 14.00
N GLU A 79 -6.30 -12.56 15.26
CA GLU A 79 -6.76 -11.28 15.81
C GLU A 79 -6.11 -10.09 15.08
N GLN A 80 -4.80 -10.14 14.87
CA GLN A 80 -4.02 -9.10 14.21
C GLN A 80 -4.03 -9.25 12.67
N ASN A 81 -4.52 -10.39 12.15
CA ASN A 81 -4.49 -10.74 10.73
C ASN A 81 -3.06 -10.78 10.18
N ILE A 82 -2.13 -11.28 10.99
CA ILE A 82 -0.72 -11.44 10.63
C ILE A 82 -0.42 -12.92 10.49
N TYR A 83 0.35 -13.27 9.46
CA TYR A 83 0.86 -14.61 9.26
C TYR A 83 2.38 -14.57 9.23
N VAL A 84 3.05 -15.43 9.99
CA VAL A 84 4.51 -15.58 9.94
C VAL A 84 4.83 -16.87 9.22
N VAL A 85 5.71 -16.82 8.22
CA VAL A 85 6.12 -17.98 7.43
C VAL A 85 7.63 -18.11 7.37
N GLY A 86 8.10 -19.36 7.31
CA GLY A 86 9.48 -19.70 7.04
C GLY A 86 9.75 -19.79 5.54
N LEU A 87 10.83 -19.19 5.07
CA LEU A 87 11.29 -19.26 3.69
C LEU A 87 12.36 -20.36 3.52
N GLU A 88 12.63 -20.75 2.27
CA GLU A 88 13.61 -21.80 1.94
C GLU A 88 15.05 -21.44 2.30
N ASP A 89 15.35 -20.15 2.37
CA ASP A 89 16.66 -19.62 2.77
C ASP A 89 16.84 -19.49 4.30
N GLY A 90 15.86 -19.98 5.07
CA GLY A 90 15.87 -19.92 6.53
C GLY A 90 15.44 -18.57 7.11
N ARG A 91 15.09 -17.58 6.28
CA ARG A 91 14.52 -16.32 6.76
C ARG A 91 13.06 -16.49 7.15
N LEU A 92 12.60 -15.60 8.03
CA LEU A 92 11.20 -15.43 8.37
C LEU A 92 10.61 -14.28 7.56
N ARG A 93 9.33 -14.40 7.20
CA ARG A 93 8.56 -13.32 6.60
C ARG A 93 7.21 -13.19 7.30
N ALA A 94 6.84 -11.97 7.65
CA ALA A 94 5.50 -11.66 8.13
C ALA A 94 4.65 -11.17 6.95
N ILE A 95 3.37 -11.54 6.95
CA ILE A 95 2.38 -11.18 5.94
C ILE A 95 1.22 -10.49 6.64
N ASP A 96 0.86 -9.31 6.16
CA ASP A 96 -0.36 -8.62 6.57
C ASP A 96 -1.53 -9.11 5.72
N GLY A 97 -2.48 -9.77 6.37
CA GLY A 97 -3.66 -10.33 5.74
C GLY A 97 -4.74 -9.31 5.37
N ARG A 98 -4.54 -8.02 5.63
CA ARG A 98 -5.51 -6.97 5.26
C ARG A 98 -5.32 -6.54 3.81
N VAL A 99 -6.40 -6.56 3.04
CA VAL A 99 -6.41 -6.14 1.63
C VAL A 99 -6.97 -4.72 1.54
N GLU A 100 -6.12 -3.73 1.29
CA GLU A 100 -6.50 -2.31 1.26
C GLU A 100 -7.64 -2.02 0.29
N LYS A 101 -7.61 -2.65 -0.89
CA LYS A 101 -8.57 -2.38 -1.96
C LYS A 101 -10.01 -2.81 -1.64
N THR A 102 -10.17 -3.90 -0.89
CA THR A 102 -11.48 -4.45 -0.55
C THR A 102 -11.89 -4.15 0.89
N GLY A 103 -10.94 -3.73 1.73
CA GLY A 103 -11.15 -3.64 3.18
C GLY A 103 -11.34 -5.00 3.86
N CYS A 104 -11.19 -6.10 3.10
CA CYS A 104 -11.38 -7.45 3.60
C CYS A 104 -10.08 -8.06 4.12
N LYS A 105 -10.24 -9.11 4.92
CA LYS A 105 -9.14 -9.89 5.49
C LYS A 105 -9.03 -11.20 4.74
N VAL A 106 -7.81 -11.61 4.42
CA VAL A 106 -7.55 -12.92 3.82
C VAL A 106 -7.74 -14.00 4.87
N GLU A 107 -8.31 -15.12 4.45
CA GLU A 107 -8.40 -16.34 5.23
C GLU A 107 -7.31 -17.31 4.79
N PHE A 108 -6.66 -17.95 5.74
CA PHE A 108 -5.71 -19.02 5.46
C PHE A 108 -6.42 -20.36 5.25
N LEU A 109 -6.22 -20.95 4.07
CA LEU A 109 -6.79 -22.23 3.65
C LEU A 109 -5.68 -23.29 3.57
N PRO A 110 -5.37 -24.04 4.65
CA PRO A 110 -4.11 -24.82 4.79
C PRO A 110 -3.95 -25.97 3.79
N ASN A 111 -5.06 -26.53 3.32
CA ASN A 111 -5.07 -27.71 2.46
C ASN A 111 -5.27 -27.38 0.98
N ASP A 112 -5.24 -26.10 0.62
CA ASP A 112 -5.47 -25.68 -0.77
C ASP A 112 -4.28 -26.06 -1.68
N PRO A 113 -4.51 -26.85 -2.74
CA PRO A 113 -3.43 -27.31 -3.60
C PRO A 113 -2.86 -26.22 -4.51
N ARG A 114 -3.57 -25.09 -4.70
CA ARG A 114 -3.10 -23.97 -5.54
C ARG A 114 -1.76 -23.40 -5.04
N GLY A 115 -1.50 -23.53 -3.75
CA GLY A 115 -0.27 -23.06 -3.11
C GLY A 115 0.98 -23.88 -3.42
N VAL A 116 0.85 -25.17 -3.78
CA VAL A 116 1.99 -26.11 -3.89
C VAL A 116 3.09 -25.61 -4.84
N ALA A 117 2.71 -24.99 -5.96
CA ALA A 117 3.67 -24.51 -6.95
C ALA A 117 4.34 -23.18 -6.58
N ARG A 118 3.85 -22.47 -5.55
CA ARG A 118 4.24 -21.10 -5.20
C ARG A 118 4.71 -20.93 -3.76
N ASN A 119 4.33 -21.84 -2.87
CA ASN A 119 4.71 -21.79 -1.47
C ASN A 119 6.14 -22.29 -1.26
N PRO A 120 6.84 -21.76 -0.24
CA PRO A 120 8.09 -22.34 0.23
C PRO A 120 7.96 -23.84 0.50
N PHE A 121 8.98 -24.62 0.12
CA PHE A 121 9.05 -26.06 0.33
C PHE A 121 7.94 -26.86 -0.38
N GLY A 122 7.24 -26.26 -1.35
CA GLY A 122 6.16 -26.91 -2.09
C GLY A 122 4.93 -27.26 -1.23
N ARG A 123 4.71 -26.55 -0.11
CA ARG A 123 3.61 -26.84 0.82
C ARG A 123 2.24 -26.48 0.24
N THR A 124 1.20 -27.18 0.66
CA THR A 124 -0.19 -26.73 0.43
C THR A 124 -0.48 -25.47 1.25
N GLY A 125 -1.57 -24.79 0.93
CA GLY A 125 -2.00 -23.61 1.68
C GLY A 125 -2.10 -22.36 0.82
N VAL A 126 -3.16 -21.58 0.97
CA VAL A 126 -3.23 -20.24 0.34
C VAL A 126 -3.85 -19.23 1.28
N LEU A 127 -3.64 -17.96 1.00
CA LEU A 127 -4.38 -16.85 1.61
C LEU A 127 -5.43 -16.39 0.59
N GLU A 128 -6.71 -16.40 0.95
CA GLU A 128 -7.81 -16.04 0.05
C GLU A 128 -8.62 -14.86 0.58
N ASP A 129 -8.79 -13.83 -0.23
CA ASP A 129 -9.75 -12.75 0.03
C ASP A 129 -11.14 -13.20 -0.45
N ARG A 130 -12.03 -13.54 0.49
CA ARG A 130 -13.40 -13.96 0.17
C ARG A 130 -14.23 -12.89 -0.55
N CYS A 131 -13.85 -11.61 -0.46
CA CYS A 131 -14.59 -10.51 -1.08
C CYS A 131 -14.33 -10.41 -2.60
N SER A 132 -13.09 -10.64 -3.03
CA SER A 132 -12.69 -10.55 -4.45
C SER A 132 -12.39 -11.91 -5.10
N GLY A 133 -12.19 -12.95 -4.30
CA GLY A 133 -11.66 -14.24 -4.73
C GLY A 133 -10.16 -14.19 -5.10
N ALA A 134 -9.45 -13.11 -4.72
CA ALA A 134 -8.01 -13.02 -4.90
C ALA A 134 -7.29 -14.02 -3.99
N VAL A 135 -6.20 -14.59 -4.52
CA VAL A 135 -5.46 -15.68 -3.89
C VAL A 135 -3.98 -15.36 -3.89
N TRP A 136 -3.34 -15.59 -2.76
CA TRP A 136 -1.90 -15.45 -2.55
C TRP A 136 -1.29 -16.73 -2.00
N SER A 137 0.01 -16.90 -2.23
CA SER A 137 0.83 -17.91 -1.56
C SER A 137 0.90 -17.60 -0.06
N ILE A 138 1.30 -18.57 0.75
CA ILE A 138 1.56 -18.33 2.18
C ILE A 138 2.68 -17.30 2.39
N ALA A 139 3.57 -17.12 1.40
CA ALA A 139 4.61 -16.10 1.40
C ALA A 139 4.14 -14.71 0.92
N GLY A 140 2.84 -14.56 0.65
CA GLY A 140 2.20 -13.31 0.24
C GLY A 140 2.28 -13.00 -1.25
N ASP A 141 2.80 -13.89 -2.09
CA ASP A 141 2.93 -13.66 -3.53
C ASP A 141 1.60 -13.90 -4.23
N ALA A 142 1.24 -13.03 -5.18
CA ALA A 142 -0.01 -13.16 -5.94
C ALA A 142 -0.06 -14.47 -6.73
N ILE A 143 -1.20 -15.19 -6.63
CA ILE A 143 -1.47 -16.42 -7.39
C ILE A 143 -2.58 -16.20 -8.42
N ALA A 144 -3.75 -15.72 -7.98
CA ALA A 144 -4.92 -15.62 -8.83
C ALA A 144 -5.79 -14.39 -8.52
N ARG A 145 -6.44 -13.84 -9.56
CA ARG A 145 -7.35 -12.67 -9.53
C ARG A 145 -6.74 -11.37 -8.99
N THR A 146 -5.44 -11.33 -8.77
CA THR A 146 -4.65 -10.15 -8.43
C THR A 146 -3.24 -10.30 -9.01
N GLN A 147 -2.53 -9.18 -9.16
CA GLN A 147 -1.10 -9.14 -9.49
C GLN A 147 -0.28 -8.49 -8.37
N GLU A 148 -0.96 -7.95 -7.35
CA GLU A 148 -0.33 -7.24 -6.24
C GLU A 148 -0.05 -8.23 -5.11
N PRO A 149 1.19 -8.34 -4.62
CA PRO A 149 1.50 -9.16 -3.46
C PRO A 149 0.92 -8.55 -2.18
N LEU A 150 0.75 -9.36 -1.14
CA LEU A 150 0.38 -8.87 0.19
C LEU A 150 1.54 -8.08 0.81
N ARG A 151 1.19 -7.14 1.68
CA ARG A 151 2.17 -6.33 2.41
C ARG A 151 2.98 -7.22 3.36
N THR A 152 4.27 -6.92 3.49
CA THR A 152 5.19 -7.68 4.34
C THR A 152 5.72 -6.81 5.49
N PRO A 153 5.11 -6.88 6.69
CA PRO A 153 5.63 -6.27 7.90
C PRO A 153 7.09 -6.63 8.18
N VAL A 154 7.80 -5.74 8.87
CA VAL A 154 9.19 -5.99 9.27
C VAL A 154 9.20 -6.93 10.47
N ILE A 155 10.08 -7.93 10.42
CA ILE A 155 10.38 -8.81 11.55
C ILE A 155 11.65 -8.32 12.23
N SER A 156 11.61 -8.22 13.55
CA SER A 156 12.78 -7.95 14.40
C SER A 156 12.82 -8.91 15.58
N PHE A 157 13.96 -8.96 16.27
CA PHE A 157 14.13 -9.77 17.46
C PHE A 157 14.48 -8.85 18.63
N GLN A 158 13.79 -9.05 19.76
CA GLN A 158 14.06 -8.31 20.99
C GLN A 158 14.38 -9.30 22.11
N VAL A 159 15.30 -8.92 22.99
CA VAL A 159 15.66 -9.73 24.16
C VAL A 159 15.00 -9.08 25.36
N ASP A 160 14.25 -9.86 26.14
CA ASP A 160 13.59 -9.38 27.35
C ASP A 160 14.55 -9.29 28.55
N ASP A 161 14.04 -8.82 29.69
CA ASP A 161 14.80 -8.69 30.93
C ASP A 161 15.32 -10.04 31.47
N ALA A 162 14.72 -11.16 31.06
CA ALA A 162 15.15 -12.51 31.42
C ALA A 162 16.21 -13.08 30.48
N GLY A 163 16.59 -12.33 29.42
CA GLY A 163 17.55 -12.79 28.41
C GLY A 163 16.93 -13.70 27.34
N VAL A 164 15.60 -13.82 27.29
CA VAL A 164 14.89 -14.62 26.29
C VAL A 164 14.62 -13.76 25.06
N ARG A 165 14.88 -14.34 23.88
CA ARG A 165 14.66 -13.65 22.61
C ARG A 165 13.24 -13.90 22.10
N HIS A 166 12.56 -12.82 21.78
CA HIS A 166 11.20 -12.78 21.25
C HIS A 166 11.19 -12.31 19.81
N LEU A 167 10.28 -12.88 19.04
CA LEU A 167 10.06 -12.54 17.65
C LEU A 167 9.01 -11.41 17.60
N MET A 168 9.43 -10.25 17.12
CA MET A 168 8.59 -9.04 17.05
C MET A 168 8.21 -8.75 15.61
N VAL A 169 6.93 -8.45 15.37
CA VAL A 169 6.43 -8.02 14.06
C VAL A 169 6.00 -6.55 14.14
N GLU A 170 6.60 -5.72 13.31
CA GLU A 170 6.27 -4.30 13.21
C GLU A 170 5.14 -4.10 12.21
N VAL A 171 3.94 -3.83 12.73
CA VAL A 171 2.75 -3.57 11.91
C VAL A 171 2.56 -2.06 11.78
N ILE A 172 2.67 -1.58 10.56
CA ILE A 172 2.39 -0.17 10.23
C ILE A 172 0.93 -0.05 9.83
N THR A 173 0.20 0.81 10.53
CA THR A 173 -1.19 1.16 10.22
C THR A 173 -1.30 2.64 9.93
N VAL A 174 -2.00 2.98 8.84
CA VAL A 174 -2.27 4.37 8.48
C VAL A 174 -3.64 4.70 9.05
N GLY A 175 -3.67 5.56 10.06
CA GLY A 175 -4.88 5.96 10.76
C GLY A 175 -5.84 6.72 9.85
N GLY A 176 -7.08 6.25 9.80
CA GLY A 176 -8.20 6.79 9.04
C GLY A 176 -9.39 5.87 9.30
N ASP A 177 -9.99 6.03 10.48
CA ASP A 177 -11.26 5.39 10.84
C ASP A 177 -12.39 5.86 9.90
#